data_AF-A0A0M9YSE2-F1
#
_entry.id   AF-A0A0M9YSE2-F1
#
_cell.length_a   1.000
_cell.length_b   1.000
_cell.length_c   1.000
_cell.angle_alpha   90.00
_cell.angle_beta   90.00
_cell.angle_gamma   90.00
#
_symmetry.space_group_name_H-M   'P 1'
#
loop_
_entity.id
_entity.type
_entity.pdbx_description
1 polymer ?
#
loop_
_entity_poly.entity_id
_entity_poly.type
_entity_poly.pdbx_seq_one_letter_code
_entity_poly.pdbx_strand_id
1 'polypeptide(L)'
;MRQPPQPELSRRGTASRADVFDASETTVLRVLEALRPVQTPTVVDSIFDALEDVLGLDYVPDEDEISDLSLRMRGYLMRLVGVAPEDKDFTVLVERARALLDVEVPQDFIGIRVHLRRMALTALGLLDLLAPFSE
;
A
#
# COMPACT_ATOMS: atom_id res chain seq x y z
N MET A 1 -50.02 -37.00 10.07
CA MET A 1 -48.56 -37.17 10.23
C MET A 1 -47.90 -35.89 9.75
N ARG A 2 -47.24 -35.13 10.63
CA ARG A 2 -46.60 -33.84 10.30
C ARG A 2 -45.15 -34.08 9.88
N GLN A 3 -44.77 -33.57 8.71
CA GLN A 3 -43.41 -33.61 8.18
C GLN A 3 -42.55 -32.53 8.88
N PRO A 4 -41.32 -32.83 9.31
CA PRO A 4 -40.46 -31.82 9.93
C PRO A 4 -39.87 -30.87 8.87
N PRO A 5 -39.67 -29.58 9.18
CA PRO A 5 -39.02 -28.64 8.26
C PRO A 5 -37.52 -28.96 8.16
N GLN A 6 -36.99 -28.98 6.93
CA GLN A 6 -35.55 -29.14 6.67
C GLN A 6 -34.83 -27.80 6.85
N PRO A 7 -33.59 -27.79 7.38
CA PRO A 7 -32.82 -26.55 7.53
C PRO A 7 -32.27 -26.09 6.19
N GLU A 8 -32.59 -24.84 5.82
CA GLU A 8 -31.98 -24.15 4.69
C GLU A 8 -30.47 -23.97 4.96
N LEU A 9 -29.67 -24.72 4.19
CA LEU A 9 -28.23 -24.51 4.10
C LEU A 9 -27.98 -23.17 3.41
N SER A 10 -27.82 -22.16 4.26
CA SER A 10 -27.34 -20.83 3.97
C SER A 10 -26.22 -20.86 2.94
N ARG A 11 -26.49 -20.28 1.77
CA ARG A 11 -25.50 -19.97 0.75
C ARG A 11 -24.49 -19.00 1.35
N ARG A 12 -23.43 -19.51 1.96
CA ARG A 12 -22.18 -18.76 2.12
C ARG A 12 -21.58 -18.63 0.73
N GLY A 13 -21.95 -17.57 0.03
CA GLY A 13 -21.16 -17.04 -1.07
C GLY A 13 -19.74 -16.86 -0.56
N THR A 14 -18.82 -17.62 -1.12
CA THR A 14 -17.40 -17.41 -1.01
C THR A 14 -17.11 -16.01 -1.54
N ALA A 15 -16.95 -15.04 -0.65
CA ALA A 15 -16.38 -13.75 -1.03
C ALA A 15 -14.99 -14.05 -1.60
N SER A 16 -14.86 -13.81 -2.90
CA SER A 16 -13.62 -13.95 -3.65
C SER A 16 -12.55 -13.12 -2.97
N ARG A 17 -11.43 -13.75 -2.64
CA ARG A 17 -10.30 -13.17 -1.93
C ARG A 17 -9.40 -12.36 -2.88
N ALA A 18 -9.98 -11.68 -3.88
CA ALA A 18 -9.27 -11.16 -5.04
C ALA A 18 -9.58 -9.71 -5.41
N ASP A 19 -10.32 -8.95 -4.61
CA ASP A 19 -10.60 -7.54 -4.91
C ASP A 19 -9.88 -6.62 -3.91
N VAL A 20 -8.55 -6.77 -3.80
CA VAL A 20 -7.71 -5.89 -2.95
C VAL A 20 -7.33 -4.59 -3.70
N PHE A 21 -7.55 -4.55 -5.02
CA PHE A 21 -7.26 -3.40 -5.86
C PHE A 21 -8.46 -3.10 -6.76
N ASP A 22 -9.29 -2.11 -6.39
CA ASP A 22 -10.20 -1.49 -7.36
C ASP A 22 -9.37 -0.57 -8.27
N ALA A 23 -8.91 -1.12 -9.39
CA ALA A 23 -8.23 -0.37 -10.44
C ALA A 23 -9.21 0.46 -11.30
N SER A 24 -10.35 0.90 -10.74
CA SER A 24 -11.29 1.73 -11.47
C SER A 24 -10.61 3.04 -11.91
N GLU A 25 -10.95 3.48 -13.13
CA GLU A 25 -10.45 4.72 -13.72
C GLU A 25 -10.66 5.92 -12.78
N THR A 26 -11.76 5.92 -12.02
CA THR A 26 -12.08 6.97 -11.04
C THR A 26 -11.10 7.00 -9.87
N THR A 27 -10.72 5.85 -9.34
CA THR A 27 -9.74 5.73 -8.24
C THR A 27 -8.36 6.20 -8.71
N VAL A 28 -7.94 5.75 -9.90
CA VAL A 28 -6.67 6.18 -10.51
C VAL A 28 -6.65 7.70 -10.71
N LEU A 29 -7.71 8.30 -11.25
CA LEU A 29 -7.77 9.75 -11.47
C LEU A 29 -7.70 10.57 -10.19
N ARG A 30 -8.29 10.10 -9.08
CA ARG A 30 -8.20 10.77 -7.77
C ARG A 30 -6.81 10.71 -7.18
N VAL A 31 -6.15 9.55 -7.27
CA VAL A 31 -4.75 9.39 -6.87
C VAL A 31 -3.87 10.33 -7.68
N LEU A 32 -4.06 10.36 -9.01
CA LEU A 32 -3.32 11.25 -9.90
C LEU A 32 -3.56 12.74 -9.59
N GLU A 33 -4.78 13.12 -9.17
CA GLU A 33 -5.11 14.50 -8.79
C GLU A 33 -4.51 14.90 -7.44
N ALA A 34 -4.60 14.04 -6.43
CA ALA A 34 -3.96 14.26 -5.13
C ALA A 34 -2.43 14.32 -5.24
N LEU A 35 -1.88 13.60 -6.21
CA LEU A 35 -0.46 13.59 -6.53
C LEU A 35 -0.10 14.57 -7.65
N ARG A 36 -1.05 15.34 -8.19
CA ARG A 36 -0.80 16.42 -9.16
C ARG A 36 0.23 17.45 -8.66
N PRO A 37 0.29 17.82 -7.35
CA PRO A 37 1.38 18.65 -6.83
C PRO A 37 2.76 17.97 -6.92
N VAL A 38 2.79 16.64 -7.04
CA VAL A 38 3.98 15.78 -7.08
C VAL A 38 4.33 15.32 -8.49
N GLN A 39 3.48 15.52 -9.51
CA GLN A 39 3.54 14.64 -10.68
C GLN A 39 3.62 15.27 -12.07
N THR A 40 4.65 14.80 -12.78
CA THR A 40 4.47 13.98 -13.99
C THR A 40 3.86 12.59 -13.66
N PRO A 41 2.79 12.13 -14.34
CA PRO A 41 2.03 10.89 -14.07
C PRO A 41 2.82 9.59 -13.90
N THR A 42 4.01 9.51 -14.47
CA THR A 42 4.91 8.36 -14.39
C THR A 42 5.37 8.02 -12.98
N VAL A 43 5.29 8.95 -12.02
CA VAL A 43 5.80 8.76 -10.66
C VAL A 43 4.87 7.90 -9.80
N VAL A 44 3.56 7.99 -9.99
CA VAL A 44 2.55 7.25 -9.22
C VAL A 44 2.45 5.81 -9.64
N ASP A 45 2.43 5.55 -10.94
CA ASP A 45 2.48 4.19 -11.46
C ASP A 45 3.73 3.49 -10.89
N SER A 46 4.87 4.20 -10.84
CA SER A 46 6.11 3.70 -10.26
C SER A 46 6.05 3.46 -8.73
N ILE A 47 5.14 4.10 -7.99
CA ILE A 47 4.92 3.82 -6.56
C ILE A 47 4.10 2.54 -6.40
N PHE A 48 3.04 2.38 -7.18
CA PHE A 48 2.21 1.17 -7.13
C PHE A 48 2.97 -0.08 -7.57
N ASP A 49 3.79 0.02 -8.63
CA ASP A 49 4.67 -1.07 -9.07
C ASP A 49 5.59 -1.52 -7.90
N ALA A 50 6.22 -0.56 -7.21
CA ALA A 50 7.08 -0.89 -6.07
C ALA A 50 6.30 -1.42 -4.85
N LEU A 51 5.03 -1.07 -4.70
CA LEU A 51 4.17 -1.67 -3.67
C LEU A 51 3.81 -3.11 -4.03
N GLU A 52 3.53 -3.40 -5.30
CA GLU A 52 3.29 -4.76 -5.80
C GLU A 52 4.54 -5.63 -5.60
N ASP A 53 5.73 -5.12 -5.94
CA ASP A 53 7.02 -5.79 -5.72
C ASP A 53 7.35 -6.03 -4.24
N VAL A 54 6.74 -5.32 -3.29
CA VAL A 54 7.07 -5.49 -1.85
C VAL A 54 5.97 -6.20 -1.08
N LEU A 55 4.71 -5.97 -1.44
CA LEU A 55 3.54 -6.46 -0.73
C LEU A 55 2.88 -7.65 -1.42
N GLY A 56 3.15 -7.86 -2.71
CA GLY A 56 2.66 -8.97 -3.51
C GLY A 56 2.96 -10.33 -2.87
N LEU A 57 2.04 -11.27 -3.06
CA LEU A 57 2.18 -12.63 -2.52
C LEU A 57 3.11 -13.51 -3.37
N ASP A 58 3.21 -13.19 -4.66
CA ASP A 58 3.88 -14.02 -5.66
C ASP A 58 5.31 -13.56 -5.96
N TYR A 59 5.73 -12.42 -5.41
CA TYR A 59 7.05 -11.86 -5.63
C TYR A 59 7.81 -11.69 -4.32
N VAL A 60 9.04 -12.21 -4.30
CA VAL A 60 9.97 -12.10 -3.19
C VAL A 60 11.27 -11.56 -3.77
N PRO A 61 11.61 -10.28 -3.50
CA PRO A 61 12.82 -9.71 -4.04
C PRO A 61 14.06 -10.40 -3.47
N ASP A 62 15.06 -10.59 -4.33
CA ASP A 62 16.36 -11.12 -3.96
C ASP A 62 17.26 -10.06 -3.29
N GLU A 63 18.47 -10.47 -2.88
CA GLU A 63 19.42 -9.59 -2.17
C GLU A 63 19.83 -8.37 -3.00
N ASP A 64 19.97 -8.52 -4.30
CA ASP A 64 20.42 -7.47 -5.21
C ASP A 64 19.28 -6.47 -5.48
N GLU A 65 18.04 -6.96 -5.62
CA GLU A 65 16.84 -6.15 -5.83
C GLU A 65 16.43 -5.34 -4.58
N ILE A 66 16.66 -5.91 -3.39
CA ILE A 66 16.20 -5.33 -2.12
C ILE A 66 16.82 -3.97 -1.83
N SER A 67 18.08 -3.79 -2.19
CA SER A 67 18.80 -2.53 -1.94
C SER A 67 18.19 -1.41 -2.79
N ASP A 68 17.94 -1.70 -4.06
CA ASP A 68 17.31 -0.78 -5.00
C ASP A 68 15.85 -0.47 -4.62
N LEU A 69 15.07 -1.50 -4.29
CA LEU A 69 13.68 -1.33 -3.83
C LEU A 69 13.62 -0.51 -2.55
N SER A 70 14.56 -0.71 -1.62
CA SER A 70 14.66 0.08 -0.40
C SER A 70 14.94 1.55 -0.67
N LEU A 71 15.85 1.86 -1.60
CA LEU A 71 16.14 3.24 -1.98
C LEU A 71 14.94 3.91 -2.68
N ARG A 72 14.29 3.20 -3.61
CA ARG A 72 13.08 3.69 -4.29
C ARG A 72 11.96 3.95 -3.30
N MET A 73 11.67 3.00 -2.41
CA MET A 73 10.63 3.14 -1.40
C MET A 73 10.89 4.28 -0.43
N ARG A 74 12.16 4.52 -0.03
CA ARG A 74 12.52 5.72 0.74
C ARG A 74 12.17 7.00 -0.02
N GLY A 75 12.54 7.10 -1.29
CA GLY A 75 12.24 8.25 -2.13
C GLY A 75 10.74 8.49 -2.27
N TYR A 76 9.95 7.44 -2.47
CA TYR A 76 8.49 7.53 -2.53
C TYR A 76 7.88 7.95 -1.20
N LEU A 77 8.32 7.36 -0.10
CA LEU A 77 7.81 7.69 1.22
C LEU A 77 8.13 9.15 1.60
N MET A 78 9.32 9.67 1.26
CA MET A 78 9.65 11.09 1.42
C MET A 78 8.71 12.00 0.62
N ARG A 79 8.39 11.64 -0.62
CA ARG A 79 7.47 12.41 -1.47
C ARG A 79 6.06 12.42 -0.91
N LEU A 80 5.54 11.25 -0.50
CA LEU A 80 4.21 11.11 0.09
C LEU A 80 4.09 11.94 1.38
N VAL A 81 5.11 11.88 2.25
CA VAL A 81 5.18 12.74 3.44
C VAL A 81 5.17 14.22 3.08
N GLY A 82 5.82 14.61 1.98
CA GLY A 82 5.86 16.00 1.52
C GLY A 82 4.52 16.55 1.03
N VAL A 83 3.55 15.70 0.70
CA VAL A 83 2.22 16.13 0.22
C VAL A 83 1.06 15.70 1.09
N ALA A 84 1.32 14.95 2.16
CA ALA A 84 0.34 14.65 3.17
C ALA A 84 -0.19 15.96 3.79
N PRO A 85 -1.51 16.18 3.83
CA PRO A 85 -2.09 17.34 4.50
C PRO A 85 -1.88 17.28 6.01
N GLU A 86 -1.88 18.45 6.66
CA GLU A 86 -1.78 18.57 8.12
C GLU A 86 -3.13 18.30 8.78
N ASP A 87 -3.54 17.03 8.81
CA ASP A 87 -4.70 16.56 9.56
C ASP A 87 -4.36 15.38 10.49
N LYS A 88 -5.32 15.02 11.36
CA LYS A 88 -5.13 14.00 12.39
C LYS A 88 -4.89 12.61 11.84
N ASP A 89 -5.53 12.26 10.73
CA ASP A 89 -5.46 10.92 10.16
C ASP A 89 -4.10 10.73 9.46
N PHE A 90 -3.62 11.76 8.77
CA PHE A 90 -2.29 11.78 8.18
C PHE A 90 -1.16 11.87 9.20
N THR A 91 -1.34 12.61 10.30
CA THR A 91 -0.29 12.84 11.31
C THR A 91 0.35 11.53 11.78
N VAL A 92 -0.46 10.54 12.12
CA VAL A 92 0.03 9.24 12.62
C VAL A 92 0.88 8.51 11.58
N LEU A 93 0.46 8.52 10.32
CA LEU A 93 1.18 7.85 9.24
C LEU A 93 2.45 8.62 8.83
N VAL A 94 2.40 9.95 8.84
CA VAL A 94 3.56 10.81 8.59
C VAL A 94 4.62 10.63 9.67
N GLU A 95 4.25 10.58 10.95
CA GLU A 95 5.18 10.29 12.03
C GLU A 95 5.81 8.91 11.90
N ARG A 96 5.00 7.89 11.57
CA ARG A 96 5.51 6.54 11.30
C ARG A 96 6.48 6.54 10.11
N ALA A 97 6.14 7.25 9.04
CA ALA A 97 6.97 7.35 7.85
C ALA A 97 8.33 7.99 8.17
N ARG A 98 8.34 9.12 8.90
CA ARG A 98 9.57 9.78 9.37
C ARG A 98 10.41 8.85 10.24
N ALA A 99 9.79 8.16 11.20
CA ALA A 99 10.49 7.19 12.04
C ALA A 99 11.12 6.05 11.24
N LEU A 100 10.50 5.61 10.14
CA LEU A 100 11.10 4.61 9.25
C LEU A 100 12.23 5.19 8.40
N LEU A 101 12.12 6.44 7.93
CA LEU A 101 13.16 7.10 7.14
C LEU A 101 14.45 7.36 7.97
N ASP A 102 14.29 7.62 9.27
CA ASP A 102 15.40 7.89 10.21
C ASP A 102 16.13 6.63 10.69
N VAL A 103 15.57 5.45 10.47
CA VAL A 103 16.24 4.18 10.83
C VAL A 103 17.44 3.95 9.92
N GLU A 104 18.58 3.60 10.51
CA GLU A 104 19.73 3.07 9.75
C GLU A 104 19.33 1.75 9.08
N VAL A 105 19.58 1.62 7.78
CA VAL A 105 19.16 0.45 7.01
C VAL A 105 19.84 -0.80 7.60
N PRO A 106 19.07 -1.84 8.01
CA PRO A 106 19.64 -3.08 8.53
C PRO A 106 20.66 -3.67 7.55
N GLN A 107 21.68 -4.37 8.04
CA GLN A 107 22.71 -4.98 7.19
C GLN A 107 22.41 -6.46 6.91
N ASP A 108 21.42 -7.05 7.59
CA ASP A 108 20.97 -8.41 7.35
C ASP A 108 19.75 -8.47 6.43
N PHE A 109 19.70 -9.47 5.57
CA PHE A 109 18.67 -9.64 4.55
C PHE A 109 17.24 -9.62 5.12
N ILE A 110 17.02 -10.33 6.23
CA ILE A 110 15.70 -10.42 6.87
C ILE A 110 15.29 -9.05 7.44
N GLY A 111 16.21 -8.38 8.12
CA GLY A 111 16.02 -7.04 8.66
C GLY A 111 15.65 -6.04 7.57
N ILE A 112 16.37 -6.04 6.45
CA ILE A 112 16.06 -5.14 5.32
C ILE A 112 14.66 -5.46 4.77
N ARG A 113 14.32 -6.73 4.56
CA ARG A 113 12.99 -7.11 4.07
C ARG A 113 11.86 -6.64 4.97
N VAL A 114 12.03 -6.80 6.28
CA VAL A 114 11.05 -6.33 7.26
C VAL A 114 10.94 -4.80 7.21
N HIS A 115 12.08 -4.11 7.12
CA HIS A 115 12.10 -2.65 7.01
C HIS A 115 11.40 -2.16 5.74
N LEU A 116 11.73 -2.75 4.59
CA LEU A 116 11.12 -2.49 3.29
C LEU A 116 9.61 -2.70 3.32
N ARG A 117 9.14 -3.83 3.87
CA ARG A 117 7.70 -4.12 4.00
C ARG A 117 6.98 -3.11 4.89
N ARG A 118 7.62 -2.64 5.96
CA ARG A 118 7.05 -1.58 6.84
C ARG A 118 6.95 -0.24 6.14
N MET A 119 7.94 0.12 5.32
CA MET A 119 7.88 1.31 4.46
C MET A 119 6.73 1.21 3.47
N ALA A 120 6.60 0.08 2.76
CA ALA A 120 5.54 -0.14 1.79
C ALA A 120 4.13 -0.08 2.41
N LEU A 121 3.90 -0.72 3.56
CA LEU A 121 2.61 -0.62 4.26
C LEU A 121 2.28 0.80 4.72
N THR A 122 3.30 1.58 5.10
CA THR A 122 3.10 2.98 5.50
C THR A 122 2.79 3.85 4.28
N ALA A 123 3.47 3.63 3.15
CA ALA A 123 3.20 4.30 1.90
C ALA A 123 1.79 3.99 1.38
N LEU A 124 1.36 2.72 1.44
CA LEU A 124 0.00 2.32 1.09
C LEU A 124 -1.03 3.06 1.95
N GLY A 125 -0.87 3.07 3.28
CA GLY A 125 -1.79 3.79 4.15
C GLY A 125 -1.85 5.31 3.86
N LEU A 126 -0.73 5.94 3.47
CA LEU A 126 -0.73 7.34 3.05
C LEU A 126 -1.50 7.54 1.74
N LEU A 127 -1.34 6.64 0.77
CA LEU A 127 -2.08 6.67 -0.48
C LEU A 127 -3.59 6.48 -0.26
N ASP A 128 -3.97 5.55 0.62
CA ASP A 128 -5.36 5.28 0.97
C ASP A 128 -6.05 6.53 1.56
N LEU A 129 -5.32 7.34 2.33
CA LEU A 129 -5.85 8.61 2.83
C LEU A 129 -5.88 9.72 1.77
N LEU A 130 -4.89 9.77 0.87
CA LEU A 130 -4.83 10.77 -0.21
C LEU A 130 -5.93 10.54 -1.26
N ALA A 131 -6.30 9.28 -1.48
CA ALA A 131 -7.33 8.89 -2.41
C ALA A 131 -8.14 7.73 -1.80
N PRO A 132 -9.13 8.04 -0.94
CA PRO A 132 -9.96 7.01 -0.35
C PRO A 132 -10.60 6.18 -1.45
N PHE A 133 -10.35 4.86 -1.41
CA PHE A 133 -11.04 3.90 -2.26
C PHE A 133 -12.55 4.13 -2.09
N SER A 134 -13.23 4.49 -3.18
CA SER A 134 -14.69 4.56 -3.18
C SER A 134 -15.23 3.13 -3.19
N GLU A 135 -16.01 2.76 -2.18
CA GLU A 135 -16.93 1.60 -2.22
C GLU A 135 -17.96 1.72 -3.35
#